data_AF-A0A7S8IJD7-F1
#
_entry.id   AF-A0A7S8IJD7-F1
#
_cell.length_a   1.000
_cell.length_b   1.000
_cell.length_c   1.000
_cell.angle_alpha   90.00
_cell.angle_beta   90.00
_cell.angle_gamma   90.00
#
_symmetry.space_group_name_H-M   'P 1'
#
loop_
_entity.id
_entity.type
_entity.pdbx_description
1 polymer ?
#
loop_
_entity_poly.entity_id
_entity_poly.type
_entity_poly.pdbx_seq_one_letter_code
_entity_poly.pdbx_strand_id
1 'polypeptide(L)'
;MKFEPLDRALILTKEKAAARQVQFAIGALLSGDYDAAITLAGAAEDMLPGDPTIEVTTTLLRDEMAVTELGRSFWINAVNIERNWLKHRTEYWSNSFEFTLENTPFYIFRAMRKLPLSEITGEMIEFEEWYRTYLLEQNDQRPRESS
;
A
#
# COMPACT_ATOMS: atom_id res chain seq x y z
N MET A 1 -30.88 -15.56 -1.39
CA MET A 1 -29.75 -15.98 -2.23
C MET A 1 -28.99 -17.05 -1.46
N LYS A 2 -28.71 -18.22 -2.04
CA LYS A 2 -27.82 -19.22 -1.41
C LYS A 2 -26.38 -18.86 -1.78
N PHE A 3 -25.47 -18.92 -0.81
CA PHE A 3 -24.05 -18.71 -1.06
C PHE A 3 -23.46 -20.02 -1.63
N GLU A 4 -23.12 -20.01 -2.92
CA GLU A 4 -22.65 -21.18 -3.66
C GLU A 4 -21.28 -20.85 -4.30
N PRO A 5 -20.16 -21.07 -3.60
CA PRO A 5 -18.84 -20.75 -4.13
C PRO A 5 -18.45 -21.71 -5.26
N LEU A 6 -17.69 -21.21 -6.23
CA LEU A 6 -17.13 -22.05 -7.28
C LEU A 6 -15.95 -22.87 -6.75
N ASP A 7 -16.04 -24.19 -6.84
CA ASP A 7 -14.95 -25.10 -6.49
C ASP A 7 -14.00 -25.29 -7.69
N ARG A 8 -12.99 -24.43 -7.77
CA ARG A 8 -11.91 -24.51 -8.78
C ARG A 8 -10.55 -24.23 -8.16
N ALA A 9 -9.60 -25.12 -8.40
CA ALA A 9 -8.22 -24.89 -8.00
C ALA A 9 -7.58 -23.78 -8.85
N LEU A 10 -6.80 -22.92 -8.20
CA LEU A 10 -5.95 -21.92 -8.85
C LEU A 10 -4.48 -22.29 -8.63
N ILE A 11 -3.74 -22.45 -9.73
CA ILE A 11 -2.29 -22.68 -9.68
C ILE A 11 -1.62 -21.36 -10.08
N LEU A 12 -0.94 -20.73 -9.12
CA LEU A 12 -0.33 -19.41 -9.28
C LEU A 12 1.15 -19.45 -8.86
N THR A 13 1.98 -18.71 -9.59
CA THR A 13 3.30 -18.31 -9.07
C THR A 13 3.12 -17.24 -8.00
N LYS A 14 4.15 -17.00 -7.17
CA LYS A 14 4.13 -15.90 -6.19
C LYS A 14 3.91 -14.55 -6.85
N GLU A 15 4.53 -14.31 -8.00
CA GLU A 15 4.39 -13.06 -8.77
C GLU A 15 2.95 -12.84 -9.22
N LYS A 16 2.32 -13.86 -9.82
CA LYS A 16 0.91 -13.80 -10.23
C LYS A 16 -0.03 -13.65 -9.03
N ALA A 17 0.28 -14.30 -7.92
CA ALA A 17 -0.49 -14.15 -6.70
C ALA A 17 -0.41 -12.70 -6.18
N ALA A 18 0.80 -12.13 -6.09
CA ALA A 18 1.01 -10.75 -5.67
C ALA A 18 0.29 -9.75 -6.60
N ALA A 19 0.41 -9.93 -7.93
CA ALA A 19 -0.26 -9.08 -8.90
C ALA A 19 -1.79 -9.10 -8.73
N ARG A 20 -2.38 -10.29 -8.53
CA ARG A 20 -3.82 -10.43 -8.25
C ARG A 20 -4.24 -9.73 -6.96
N GLN A 21 -3.42 -9.81 -5.91
CA GLN A 21 -3.68 -9.10 -4.65
C GLN A 21 -3.66 -7.58 -4.86
N VAL A 22 -2.72 -7.05 -5.66
CA VAL A 22 -2.69 -5.62 -6.03
C VAL A 22 -3.95 -5.23 -6.81
N GLN A 23 -4.40 -6.04 -7.77
CA GLN A 23 -5.66 -5.76 -8.50
C GLN A 23 -6.86 -5.74 -7.56
N PHE A 24 -6.98 -6.71 -6.65
CA PHE A 24 -8.06 -6.70 -5.66
C PHE A 24 -7.95 -5.49 -4.71
N ALA A 25 -6.73 -5.06 -4.37
CA ALA A 25 -6.54 -3.85 -3.58
C ALA A 25 -7.01 -2.58 -4.30
N ILE A 26 -6.79 -2.49 -5.61
CA ILE A 26 -7.32 -1.39 -6.45
C ILE A 26 -8.85 -1.43 -6.46
N GLY A 27 -9.46 -2.60 -6.65
CA GLY A 27 -10.92 -2.75 -6.58
C GLY A 27 -11.50 -2.35 -5.22
N ALA A 28 -10.82 -2.70 -4.12
CA ALA A 28 -11.20 -2.30 -2.77
C ALA A 28 -11.07 -0.78 -2.57
N LEU A 29 -9.98 -0.17 -3.06
CA LEU A 29 -9.79 1.28 -3.05
C LEU A 29 -10.93 2.01 -3.76
N LEU A 30 -11.31 1.55 -4.95
CA LEU A 30 -12.42 2.12 -5.73
C LEU A 30 -13.77 2.00 -5.00
N SER A 31 -13.91 0.99 -4.14
CA SER A 31 -15.11 0.75 -3.34
C SER A 31 -15.13 1.51 -2.02
N GLY A 32 -14.01 2.16 -1.63
CA GLY A 32 -13.85 2.80 -0.33
C GLY A 32 -13.49 1.84 0.81
N ASP A 33 -13.20 0.57 0.50
CA ASP A 33 -12.84 -0.47 1.46
C ASP A 33 -11.33 -0.39 1.80
N TYR A 34 -10.94 0.70 2.46
CA TYR A 34 -9.55 1.09 2.66
C TYR A 34 -8.73 0.09 3.50
N ASP A 35 -9.36 -0.52 4.51
CA ASP A 35 -8.74 -1.56 5.35
C ASP A 35 -8.42 -2.82 4.53
N ALA A 36 -9.35 -3.25 3.68
CA ALA A 36 -9.17 -4.37 2.77
C ALA A 36 -8.07 -4.06 1.74
N ALA A 37 -8.09 -2.86 1.15
CA ALA A 37 -7.08 -2.41 0.21
C ALA A 37 -5.67 -2.46 0.81
N ILE A 38 -5.48 -1.91 2.02
CA ILE A 38 -4.17 -1.94 2.72
C ILE A 38 -3.77 -3.37 3.07
N THR A 39 -4.71 -4.22 3.50
CA THR A 39 -4.43 -5.62 3.82
C THR A 39 -3.92 -6.39 2.60
N LEU A 40 -4.62 -6.27 1.47
CA LEU A 40 -4.29 -6.95 0.23
C LEU A 40 -2.95 -6.44 -0.35
N ALA A 41 -2.76 -5.12 -0.38
CA ALA A 41 -1.50 -4.52 -0.81
C ALA A 41 -0.33 -4.93 0.09
N GLY A 42 -0.51 -4.87 1.42
CA GLY A 42 0.50 -5.28 2.39
C GLY A 42 0.81 -6.78 2.36
N ALA A 43 -0.13 -7.62 1.92
CA ALA A 43 0.14 -9.04 1.65
C ALA A 43 0.95 -9.21 0.35
N ALA A 44 0.58 -8.50 -0.72
CA ALA A 44 1.31 -8.52 -1.98
C ALA A 44 2.76 -8.04 -1.84
N GLU A 45 2.96 -6.97 -1.08
CA GLU A 45 4.27 -6.37 -0.79
C GLU A 45 5.25 -7.35 -0.13
N ASP A 46 4.73 -8.24 0.72
CA ASP A 46 5.54 -9.24 1.46
C ASP A 46 5.79 -10.51 0.64
N MET A 47 5.10 -10.72 -0.49
CA MET A 47 5.23 -11.93 -1.31
C MET A 47 6.51 -11.95 -2.15
N LEU A 48 7.01 -10.79 -2.54
CA LEU A 48 8.12 -10.63 -3.47
C LEU A 48 9.31 -9.91 -2.82
N PRO A 49 10.55 -10.31 -3.16
CA PRO A 49 11.72 -9.56 -2.73
C PRO A 49 11.69 -8.17 -3.33
N GLY A 50 12.07 -7.20 -2.52
CA GLY A 50 12.25 -5.83 -2.95
C GLY A 50 13.48 -5.60 -3.81
N ASP A 51 13.43 -4.56 -4.65
CA ASP A 51 14.65 -3.93 -5.14
C ASP A 51 14.89 -2.63 -4.34
N PRO A 52 15.82 -2.62 -3.38
CA PRO A 52 16.08 -1.48 -2.51
C PRO A 52 16.60 -0.24 -3.26
N THR A 53 16.95 -0.35 -4.54
CA THR A 53 17.38 0.78 -5.37
C THR A 53 16.21 1.57 -5.97
N ILE A 54 15.02 0.97 -6.05
CA ILE A 54 13.82 1.58 -6.66
C ILE A 54 12.60 1.56 -5.75
N GLU A 55 12.66 0.86 -4.62
CA GLU A 55 11.57 0.79 -3.65
C GLU A 55 11.34 2.12 -2.94
N VAL A 56 10.12 2.62 -3.07
CA VAL A 56 9.64 3.82 -2.40
C VAL A 56 9.78 3.68 -0.87
N THR A 57 9.50 2.50 -0.32
CA THR A 57 9.73 2.22 1.11
C THR A 57 11.19 2.43 1.48
N THR A 58 12.12 1.92 0.68
CA THR A 58 13.55 2.02 0.97
C THR A 58 14.01 3.48 0.93
N THR A 59 13.55 4.26 -0.04
CA THR A 59 13.85 5.70 -0.11
C THR A 59 13.24 6.46 1.07
N LEU A 60 11.96 6.22 1.38
CA LEU A 60 11.27 6.86 2.49
C LEU A 60 11.91 6.53 3.85
N LEU A 61 12.29 5.27 4.07
CA LEU A 61 12.95 4.81 5.29
C LEU A 61 14.41 5.30 5.44
N ARG A 62 14.98 5.87 4.37
CA ARG A 62 16.32 6.49 4.35
C ARG A 62 16.29 8.01 4.47
N ASP A 63 15.11 8.61 4.62
CA ASP A 63 15.00 10.05 4.87
C ASP A 63 15.81 10.43 6.12
N GLU A 64 16.94 11.12 5.90
CA GLU A 64 17.89 11.44 6.97
C GLU A 64 17.26 12.39 7.99
N MET A 65 16.43 13.33 7.55
CA MET A 65 15.76 14.28 8.44
C MET A 65 14.78 13.55 9.35
N ALA A 66 13.90 12.72 8.79
CA ALA A 66 12.94 11.93 9.58
C ALA A 66 13.65 10.95 10.52
N VAL A 67 14.74 10.31 10.07
CA VAL A 67 15.53 9.39 10.91
C VAL A 67 16.25 10.12 12.04
N THR A 68 16.79 11.31 11.80
CA THR A 68 17.44 12.14 12.84
C THR A 68 16.44 12.66 13.86
N GLU A 69 15.26 13.10 13.43
CA GLU A 69 14.26 13.72 14.31
C GLU A 69 13.47 12.69 15.12
N LEU A 70 13.03 11.60 14.48
CA LEU A 70 12.11 10.62 15.10
C LEU A 70 12.82 9.34 15.54
N GLY A 71 14.01 9.06 15.01
CA GLY A 71 14.68 7.78 15.15
C GLY A 71 14.14 6.72 14.19
N ARG A 72 15.05 5.93 13.61
CA ARG A 72 14.72 4.92 12.56
C ARG A 72 13.59 3.97 12.94
N SER A 73 13.59 3.44 14.17
CA SER A 73 12.58 2.45 14.60
C SER A 73 11.18 3.07 14.64
N PHE A 74 11.05 4.29 15.16
CA PHE A 74 9.79 5.02 15.20
C PHE A 74 9.33 5.39 13.79
N TRP A 75 10.24 5.85 12.94
CA TRP A 75 9.93 6.18 11.55
C TRP A 75 9.42 4.98 10.76
N ILE A 76 10.06 3.81 10.91
CA ILE A 76 9.59 2.56 10.30
C ILE A 76 8.17 2.22 10.77
N ASN A 77 7.87 2.40 12.06
CA ASN A 77 6.54 2.15 12.59
C ASN A 77 5.51 3.16 12.06
N ALA A 78 5.86 4.44 11.97
CA ALA A 78 4.99 5.49 11.45
C ALA A 78 4.60 5.21 9.99
N VAL A 79 5.57 4.86 9.14
CA VAL A 79 5.38 4.51 7.72
C VAL A 79 4.54 3.25 7.50
N ASN A 80 4.38 2.42 8.54
CA ASN A 80 3.66 1.15 8.47
C ASN A 80 2.50 1.07 9.45
N ILE A 81 2.03 2.20 10.00
CA ILE A 81 1.11 2.20 11.15
C ILE A 81 -0.21 1.52 10.81
N GLU A 82 -0.84 1.83 9.68
CA GLU A 82 -2.11 1.24 9.25
C GLU A 82 -1.98 -0.27 9.03
N ARG A 83 -0.94 -0.67 8.29
CA ARG A 83 -0.65 -2.09 8.02
C ARG A 83 -0.35 -2.86 9.30
N ASN A 84 0.41 -2.28 10.23
CA ASN A 84 0.78 -2.91 11.48
C ASN A 84 -0.40 -3.03 12.43
N TRP A 85 -1.28 -2.02 12.47
CA TRP A 85 -2.53 -2.07 13.22
C TRP A 85 -3.42 -3.23 12.75
N LEU A 86 -3.51 -3.46 11.43
CA LEU A 86 -4.27 -4.57 10.85
C LEU A 86 -3.65 -5.95 11.13
N LYS A 87 -2.31 -6.04 11.27
CA LYS A 87 -1.58 -7.31 11.40
C LYS A 87 -1.35 -7.76 12.84
N HIS A 88 -1.26 -6.84 13.78
CA HIS A 88 -0.83 -7.14 15.15
C HIS A 88 -1.99 -7.02 16.15
N ARG A 89 -1.95 -7.84 17.20
CA ARG A 89 -2.96 -7.79 18.27
C ARG A 89 -2.87 -6.47 19.04
N THR A 90 -4.01 -6.06 19.60
CA THR A 90 -4.29 -4.73 20.16
C THR A 90 -3.55 -4.38 21.46
N GLU A 91 -2.66 -5.22 22.00
CA GLU A 91 -1.97 -4.95 23.27
C GLU A 91 -1.14 -3.66 23.26
N TYR A 92 -0.78 -3.15 22.07
CA TYR A 92 0.00 -1.93 21.86
C TYR A 92 -0.74 -0.85 21.05
N TRP A 93 -2.00 -1.06 20.68
CA TRP A 93 -2.74 -0.22 19.74
C TRP A 93 -4.14 0.12 20.23
N SER A 94 -4.66 1.28 19.81
CA SER A 94 -6.08 1.62 20.00
C SER A 94 -6.99 0.53 19.45
N ASN A 95 -8.14 0.30 20.08
CA ASN A 95 -9.17 -0.63 19.59
C ASN A 95 -9.92 -0.12 18.35
N SER A 96 -9.63 1.11 17.90
CA SER A 96 -10.20 1.72 16.70
C SER A 96 -9.12 2.45 15.92
N PHE A 97 -9.24 2.43 14.60
CA PHE A 97 -8.34 3.10 13.67
C PHE A 97 -9.15 3.63 12.48
N GLU A 98 -8.82 4.82 12.01
CA GLU A 98 -9.44 5.43 10.84
C GLU A 98 -8.58 5.17 9.61
N PHE A 99 -9.17 4.61 8.56
CA PHE A 99 -8.50 4.40 7.28
C PHE A 99 -9.08 5.37 6.28
N THR A 100 -8.23 6.03 5.50
CA THR A 100 -8.63 7.12 4.60
C THR A 100 -8.07 6.92 3.20
N LEU A 101 -8.72 7.59 2.23
CA LEU A 101 -8.24 7.66 0.85
C LEU A 101 -6.84 8.27 0.75
N GLU A 102 -6.44 9.13 1.68
CA GLU A 102 -5.15 9.81 1.64
C GLU A 102 -3.99 8.82 1.76
N ASN A 103 -4.10 7.84 2.67
CA ASN A 103 -2.99 6.93 2.99
C ASN A 103 -3.05 5.61 2.21
N THR A 104 -4.24 5.13 1.84
CA THR A 104 -4.41 3.81 1.21
C THR A 104 -3.67 3.65 -0.12
N PRO A 105 -3.72 4.58 -1.08
CA PRO A 105 -3.05 4.45 -2.37
C PRO A 105 -1.54 4.24 -2.25
N PHE A 106 -0.90 4.80 -1.23
CA PHE A 106 0.53 4.62 -0.99
C PHE A 106 0.90 3.15 -0.81
N TYR A 107 0.11 2.38 -0.07
CA TYR A 107 0.34 0.95 0.14
C TYR A 107 0.24 0.15 -1.16
N ILE A 108 -0.77 0.44 -1.98
CA ILE A 108 -0.97 -0.20 -3.29
C ILE A 108 0.19 0.12 -4.22
N PHE A 109 0.56 1.41 -4.32
CA PHE A 109 1.68 1.86 -5.14
C PHE A 109 2.98 1.15 -4.76
N ARG A 110 3.27 1.05 -3.46
CA ARG A 110 4.48 0.41 -2.94
C ARG A 110 4.53 -1.09 -3.22
N ALA A 111 3.41 -1.79 -3.09
CA ALA A 111 3.29 -3.20 -3.47
C ALA A 111 3.49 -3.41 -4.98
N MET A 112 2.87 -2.55 -5.80
CA MET A 112 2.98 -2.57 -7.25
C MET A 112 4.43 -2.38 -7.73
N ARG A 113 5.24 -1.55 -7.04
CA ARG A 113 6.67 -1.37 -7.37
C ARG A 113 7.53 -2.62 -7.24
N LYS A 114 7.04 -3.68 -6.57
CA LYS A 114 7.75 -4.97 -6.46
C LYS A 114 7.35 -6.00 -7.52
N LEU A 115 6.30 -5.71 -8.30
CA LEU A 115 5.84 -6.63 -9.33
C LEU A 115 6.80 -6.63 -10.52
N PRO A 116 7.05 -7.79 -11.15
CA PRO A 116 7.75 -7.82 -12.43
C PRO A 116 6.91 -7.11 -13.49
N LEU A 117 7.56 -6.45 -14.46
CA LEU A 117 6.88 -5.71 -15.53
C LEU A 117 5.87 -6.56 -16.30
N SER A 118 6.12 -7.87 -16.43
CA SER A 118 5.22 -8.82 -17.11
C SER A 118 3.88 -9.03 -16.40
N GLU A 119 3.78 -8.64 -15.13
CA GLU A 119 2.56 -8.79 -14.31
C GLU A 119 1.88 -7.44 -14.04
N ILE A 120 2.43 -6.33 -14.56
CA ILE A 120 1.77 -5.02 -14.54
C ILE A 120 0.61 -5.03 -15.54
N THR A 121 -0.57 -4.64 -15.08
CA THR A 121 -1.80 -4.63 -15.87
C THR A 121 -2.24 -3.20 -16.23
N GLY A 122 -3.14 -3.05 -17.20
CA GLY A 122 -3.69 -1.74 -17.57
C GLY A 122 -4.33 -1.00 -16.40
N GLU A 123 -5.10 -1.71 -15.57
CA GLU A 123 -5.70 -1.18 -14.35
C GLU A 123 -4.66 -0.63 -13.36
N MET A 124 -3.51 -1.28 -13.23
CA MET A 124 -2.41 -0.80 -12.39
C MET A 124 -1.77 0.48 -12.93
N ILE A 125 -1.67 0.59 -14.26
CA ILE A 125 -1.15 1.80 -14.93
C ILE A 125 -2.12 2.96 -14.71
N GLU A 126 -3.42 2.74 -14.93
CA GLU A 126 -4.47 3.74 -14.68
C GLU A 126 -4.49 4.19 -13.22
N PHE A 127 -4.36 3.24 -12.28
CA PHE A 127 -4.19 3.54 -10.86
C PHE A 127 -2.95 4.41 -10.60
N GLU A 128 -1.80 4.09 -11.22
CA GLU A 128 -0.57 4.87 -11.04
C GLU A 128 -0.72 6.30 -11.55
N GLU A 129 -1.32 6.48 -12.73
CA GLU A 129 -1.58 7.80 -13.32
C GLU A 129 -2.53 8.62 -12.44
N TRP A 130 -3.63 8.02 -12.00
CA TRP A 130 -4.55 8.65 -11.05
C TRP A 130 -3.86 9.05 -9.75
N TYR A 131 -3.09 8.14 -9.15
CA TYR A 131 -2.43 8.40 -7.87
C TYR A 131 -1.41 9.55 -7.98
N ARG A 132 -0.68 9.63 -9.09
CA ARG A 132 0.25 10.74 -9.35
C ARG A 132 -0.48 12.07 -9.47
N THR A 133 -1.60 12.12 -10.18
CA THR A 133 -2.44 13.33 -10.26
C THR A 133 -3.00 13.70 -8.89
N TYR A 134 -3.51 12.72 -8.15
CA TYR A 134 -4.01 12.92 -6.79
C TYR A 134 -2.95 13.55 -5.88
N LEU A 135 -1.71 13.05 -5.90
CA LEU A 135 -0.61 13.62 -5.12
C LEU A 135 -0.29 15.08 -5.49
N LEU A 136 -0.36 15.43 -6.78
CA LEU A 136 -0.12 16.80 -7.24
C LEU A 136 -1.21 17.75 -6.71
N GLU A 137 -2.48 17.34 -6.79
CA GLU A 137 -3.61 18.12 -6.29
C GLU A 137 -3.53 18.33 -4.77
N GLN A 138 -3.15 17.29 -4.01
CA GLN A 138 -2.95 17.41 -2.57
C GLN A 138 -1.79 18.34 -2.20
N ASN A 139 -0.72 18.37 -3.00
CA ASN A 139 0.42 19.27 -2.77
C ASN A 139 0.08 20.73 -3.06
N ASP A 140 -0.73 21.00 -4.09
CA ASP A 140 -1.18 22.36 -4.42
C ASP A 140 -2.15 22.94 -3.38
N GLN A 141 -2.88 22.07 -2.65
CA GLN A 141 -3.81 22.48 -1.60
C GLN A 141 -3.15 22.73 -0.23
N ARG A 142 -1.89 22.32 -0.04
CA ARG A 142 -1.15 22.62 1.21
C ARG A 142 -0.77 24.10 1.24
N PRO A 143 -1.08 24.84 2.32
CA PRO A 143 -0.61 26.21 2.48
C PRO A 143 0.91 26.24 2.33
N ARG A 144 1.42 27.11 1.44
CA ARG A 144 2.86 27.40 1.41
C ARG A 144 3.18 28.10 2.72
N GLU A 145 3.77 27.38 3.68
CA GLU A 145 4.34 28.03 4.85
C GLU A 145 5.40 29.02 4.36
N SER A 146 5.08 30.30 4.50
CA SER A 146 5.99 31.40 4.17
C SER A 146 7.21 31.30 5.09
N SER A 147 8.36 31.04 4.47
CA SER A 147 9.69 31.03 5.07
C SER A 147 10.06 32.36 5.71
#